data_AF-A0A8I1ZQI6-F1
#
_entry.id   AF-A0A8I1ZQI6-F1
#
_cell.length_a   1.000
_cell.length_b   1.000
_cell.length_c   1.000
_cell.angle_alpha   90.00
_cell.angle_beta   90.00
_cell.angle_gamma   90.00
#
_symmetry.space_group_name_H-M   'P 1'
#
loop_
_entity.id
_entity.type
_entity.pdbx_description
1 polymer ?
#
loop_
_entity_poly.entity_id
_entity_poly.type
_entity_poly.pdbx_seq_one_letter_code
_entity_poly.pdbx_strand_id
1 'polypeptide(L)'
;MSDNVTPLHKLRIFKEQIGIDAADLAELAPFRHFFTERKEEFGDYFYNVFWGIPATRTILEGEKTRGVLRKTWSLWFETFFSADFDDTFLSWLWKIGVRHVEVNLDQRFSNLGFAVIRQFCHGIVFKELPLQQRGRVLSIIDKLLDLCVLVETSAYIENTISCNIEVMREMADRVRNPAMIIGWNIKRLHDKADADSKEYRVYKMLMEENERLEGMVRDIKVYMDLFETEPEIDTVNFEEIINEVLLKLKEEGTGKGIQAEISTHKEGILLKGDKEELTYLFYYLVQNSMEAAEPDNMRVVIKSGLDPDSPSYVRIEIFNTGEPPKEKTEQLFSPFFSTKVKGTGFGLPIAQVVVRKHLGRLDIKPMSGQGTNVIVSLPRATL
;
A
#
# COMPACT_ATOMS: atom_id res chain seq x y z
N MET A 1 -11.82 13.13 -10.65
CA MET A 1 -10.73 14.01 -10.18
C MET A 1 -11.12 14.53 -8.80
N SER A 2 -10.93 13.71 -7.76
CA SER A 2 -10.90 14.25 -6.41
C SER A 2 -9.75 15.26 -6.34
N ASP A 3 -9.97 16.41 -5.73
CA ASP A 3 -8.86 17.30 -5.38
C ASP A 3 -7.94 16.51 -4.46
N ASN A 4 -6.77 16.08 -4.96
CA ASN A 4 -5.74 15.44 -4.14
C ASN A 4 -5.26 16.45 -3.09
N VAL A 5 -5.92 16.45 -1.93
CA VAL A 5 -5.56 17.27 -0.78
C VAL A 5 -4.13 16.90 -0.38
N THR A 6 -3.25 17.89 -0.30
CA THR A 6 -1.86 17.66 0.13
C THR A 6 -1.85 17.20 1.60
N PRO A 7 -1.22 16.05 1.94
CA PRO A 7 -1.21 15.51 3.29
C PRO A 7 -0.17 16.24 4.18
N LEU A 8 -0.41 17.53 4.44
CA LEU A 8 0.55 18.44 5.10
C LEU A 8 1.09 17.92 6.44
N HIS A 9 0.25 17.26 7.25
CA HIS A 9 0.69 16.65 8.51
C HIS A 9 1.84 15.65 8.31
N LYS A 10 1.70 14.74 7.34
CA LYS A 10 2.72 13.75 6.98
C LYS A 10 4.00 14.41 6.45
N LEU A 11 3.86 15.44 5.61
CA LEU A 11 5.01 16.13 5.03
C LEU A 11 5.82 16.91 6.08
N ARG A 12 5.15 17.45 7.11
CA ARG A 12 5.82 18.06 8.26
C ARG A 12 6.61 17.03 9.07
N ILE A 13 6.07 15.83 9.29
CA ILE A 13 6.79 14.73 9.95
C ILE A 13 8.08 14.37 9.19
N PHE A 14 8.05 14.29 7.85
CA PHE A 14 9.27 14.05 7.06
C PHE A 14 10.33 15.13 7.27
N LYS A 15 9.91 16.40 7.28
CA LYS A 15 10.81 17.54 7.54
C LYS A 15 11.45 17.46 8.94
N GLU A 16 10.66 17.10 9.94
CA GLU A 16 11.13 16.90 11.33
C GLU A 16 12.11 15.72 11.43
N GLN A 17 11.82 14.59 10.78
CA GLN A 17 12.67 13.39 10.82
C GLN A 17 14.03 13.57 10.12
N ILE A 18 14.08 14.37 9.05
CA ILE A 18 15.34 14.76 8.40
C ILE A 18 16.12 15.75 9.29
N GLY A 19 15.45 16.45 10.19
CA GLY A 19 16.04 17.45 11.07
C GLY A 19 16.39 18.74 10.33
N ILE A 20 15.47 19.23 9.50
CA ILE A 20 15.56 20.57 8.87
C ILE A 20 14.90 21.59 9.79
N ASP A 21 15.68 22.57 10.24
CA ASP A 21 15.19 23.65 11.10
C ASP A 21 15.44 25.05 10.50
N ALA A 22 15.01 26.09 11.23
CA ALA A 22 15.20 27.47 10.81
C ALA A 22 16.68 27.90 10.80
N ALA A 23 17.54 27.23 11.58
CA ALA A 23 18.97 27.52 11.62
C ALA A 23 19.67 27.02 10.36
N ASP A 24 19.31 25.84 9.86
CA ASP A 24 19.77 25.31 8.57
C ASP A 24 19.45 26.30 7.43
N LEU A 25 18.21 26.82 7.39
CA LEU A 25 17.79 27.77 6.34
C LEU A 25 18.52 29.12 6.45
N ALA A 26 18.75 29.60 7.67
CA ALA A 26 19.51 30.83 7.92
C ALA A 26 20.99 30.67 7.55
N GLU A 27 21.58 29.51 7.79
CA GLU A 27 22.97 29.21 7.43
C GLU A 27 23.15 29.06 5.90
N LEU A 28 22.14 28.54 5.19
CA LEU A 28 22.15 28.50 3.73
C LEU A 28 21.93 29.87 3.07
N ALA A 29 21.19 30.77 3.73
CA ALA A 29 20.70 32.03 3.13
C ALA A 29 21.79 32.88 2.43
N PRO A 30 22.98 33.11 3.01
CA PRO A 30 24.04 33.90 2.36
C PRO A 30 24.56 33.28 1.05
N PHE A 31 24.41 31.96 0.89
CA PHE A 31 24.97 31.21 -0.23
C PHE A 31 23.96 30.94 -1.35
N ARG A 32 22.66 31.20 -1.13
CA ARG A 32 21.59 30.92 -2.10
C ARG A 32 21.85 31.54 -3.48
N HIS A 33 22.44 32.75 -3.51
CA HIS A 33 22.74 33.45 -4.75
C HIS A 33 23.69 32.68 -5.69
N PHE A 34 24.65 31.91 -5.15
CA PHE A 34 25.54 31.07 -5.95
C PHE A 34 24.78 30.01 -6.75
N PHE A 35 23.60 29.60 -6.28
CA PHE A 35 22.76 28.63 -6.97
C PHE A 35 21.76 29.32 -7.90
N THR A 36 21.02 30.32 -7.43
CA THR A 36 19.97 30.99 -8.23
C THR A 36 20.53 31.66 -9.49
N GLU A 37 21.74 32.22 -9.43
CA GLU A 37 22.41 32.80 -10.60
C GLU A 37 22.78 31.75 -11.68
N ARG A 38 22.91 30.47 -11.30
CA ARG A 38 23.27 29.35 -12.18
C ARG A 38 22.05 28.55 -12.65
N LYS A 39 20.82 29.05 -12.44
CA LYS A 39 19.59 28.31 -12.82
C LYS A 39 19.55 27.90 -14.30
N GLU A 40 20.02 28.76 -15.21
CA GLU A 40 20.03 28.43 -16.64
C GLU A 40 21.13 27.42 -17.00
N GLU A 41 22.31 27.51 -16.35
CA GLU A 41 23.37 26.51 -16.46
C GLU A 41 22.86 25.14 -15.98
N PHE A 42 22.12 25.12 -14.87
CA PHE A 42 21.47 23.92 -14.37
C PHE A 42 20.45 23.36 -15.37
N GLY A 43 19.56 24.19 -15.91
CA GLY A 43 18.54 23.76 -16.87
C GLY A 43 19.14 23.10 -18.11
N ASP A 44 20.24 23.65 -18.64
CA ASP A 44 20.99 23.05 -19.75
C ASP A 44 21.72 21.76 -19.34
N TYR A 45 22.40 21.76 -18.19
CA TYR A 45 23.09 20.59 -17.66
C TYR A 45 22.14 19.41 -17.48
N PHE A 46 21.02 19.63 -16.78
CA PHE A 46 20.01 18.62 -16.49
C PHE A 46 19.39 18.07 -17.78
N TYR A 47 19.04 18.95 -18.72
CA TYR A 47 18.53 18.52 -20.03
C TYR A 47 19.51 17.63 -20.78
N ASN A 48 20.78 17.99 -20.82
CA ASN A 48 21.78 17.21 -21.53
C ASN A 48 21.99 15.82 -20.90
N VAL A 49 21.93 15.71 -19.57
CA VAL A 49 21.99 14.41 -18.88
C VAL A 49 20.84 13.51 -19.30
N PHE A 50 19.60 13.99 -19.21
CA PHE A 50 18.42 13.20 -19.56
C PHE A 50 18.24 12.99 -21.08
N TRP A 51 18.77 13.88 -21.90
CA TRP A 51 18.85 13.66 -23.36
C TRP A 51 19.83 12.53 -23.72
N GLY A 52 20.88 12.36 -22.90
CA GLY A 52 21.87 11.30 -23.06
C GLY A 52 21.32 9.90 -22.79
N ILE A 53 20.24 9.77 -22.00
CA ILE A 53 19.63 8.50 -21.64
C ILE A 53 18.60 8.09 -22.71
N PRO A 54 18.76 6.93 -23.38
CA PRO A 54 17.86 6.54 -24.47
C PRO A 54 16.39 6.46 -24.08
N ALA A 55 16.09 5.94 -22.88
CA ALA A 55 14.73 5.74 -22.40
C ALA A 55 13.96 7.06 -22.15
N THR A 56 14.66 8.12 -21.75
CA THR A 56 14.04 9.43 -21.50
C THR A 56 14.02 10.28 -22.76
N ARG A 57 14.92 10.04 -23.72
CA ARG A 57 14.92 10.75 -25.01
C ARG A 57 13.60 10.64 -25.75
N THR A 58 12.98 9.45 -25.80
CA THR A 58 11.69 9.24 -26.47
C THR A 58 10.57 10.10 -25.85
N ILE A 59 10.62 10.34 -24.54
CA ILE A 59 9.68 11.21 -23.82
C ILE A 59 9.96 12.68 -24.17
N LEU A 60 11.25 13.07 -24.18
CA LEU A 60 11.70 14.43 -24.49
C LEU A 60 11.50 14.82 -25.97
N GLU A 61 11.41 13.85 -26.88
CA GLU A 61 11.16 14.05 -28.31
C GLU A 61 9.67 14.34 -28.63
N GLY A 62 8.75 13.89 -27.79
CA GLY A 62 7.29 14.02 -27.99
C GLY A 62 6.69 15.39 -27.66
N GLU A 63 7.43 16.26 -26.93
CA GLU A 63 6.92 17.56 -26.54
C GLU A 63 7.09 18.62 -27.63
N LYS A 64 5.98 19.25 -28.02
CA LYS A 64 5.86 20.31 -29.04
C LYS A 64 6.56 21.63 -28.70
N THR A 65 7.55 21.66 -27.81
CA THR A 65 8.41 22.83 -27.64
C THR A 65 9.75 22.43 -27.00
N ARG A 66 10.74 22.13 -27.84
CA ARG A 66 12.15 22.13 -27.43
C ARG A 66 12.45 23.46 -26.73
N GLY A 67 12.68 23.43 -25.42
CA GLY A 67 12.96 24.61 -24.59
C GLY A 67 12.01 24.84 -23.40
N VAL A 68 10.82 24.21 -23.37
CA VAL A 68 9.92 24.32 -22.21
C VAL A 68 10.49 23.61 -20.99
N LEU A 69 10.95 22.36 -21.13
CA LEU A 69 11.51 21.60 -20.00
C LEU A 69 12.77 22.23 -19.40
N ARG A 70 13.65 22.79 -20.23
CA ARG A 70 14.84 23.53 -19.75
C ARG A 70 14.42 24.66 -18.82
N LYS A 71 13.47 25.49 -19.27
CA LYS A 71 12.92 26.59 -18.47
C LYS A 71 12.21 26.09 -17.22
N THR A 72 11.45 25.00 -17.32
CA THR A 72 10.77 24.38 -16.17
C THR A 72 11.77 23.92 -15.12
N TRP A 73 12.86 23.26 -15.52
CA TRP A 73 13.92 22.81 -14.61
C TRP A 73 14.73 23.99 -14.05
N SER A 74 15.05 25.00 -14.86
CA SER A 74 15.65 26.26 -14.38
C SER A 74 14.78 26.92 -13.30
N LEU A 75 13.47 27.02 -13.54
CA LEU A 75 12.52 27.61 -12.59
C LEU A 75 12.38 26.76 -11.33
N TRP A 76 12.37 25.43 -11.45
CA TRP A 76 12.34 24.54 -10.29
C TRP A 76 13.56 24.76 -9.39
N PHE A 77 14.75 24.86 -9.99
CA PHE A 77 16.01 25.06 -9.27
C PHE A 77 16.06 26.42 -8.57
N GLU A 78 15.66 27.48 -9.26
CA GLU A 78 15.51 28.81 -8.66
C GLU A 78 14.52 28.80 -7.50
N THR A 79 13.37 28.13 -7.69
CA THR A 79 12.32 28.01 -6.67
C THR A 79 12.85 27.28 -5.43
N PHE A 80 13.55 26.16 -5.61
CA PHE A 80 14.15 25.38 -4.53
C PHE A 80 15.07 26.23 -3.65
N PHE A 81 15.96 27.02 -4.25
CA PHE A 81 16.88 27.88 -3.49
C PHE A 81 16.24 29.18 -2.98
N SER A 82 15.08 29.57 -3.49
CA SER A 82 14.33 30.75 -3.03
C SER A 82 13.28 30.43 -1.97
N ALA A 83 12.97 29.15 -1.73
CA ALA A 83 11.90 28.72 -0.84
C ALA A 83 12.29 28.75 0.65
N ASP A 84 11.26 28.82 1.49
CA ASP A 84 11.36 28.69 2.95
C ASP A 84 11.01 27.27 3.45
N PHE A 85 10.71 26.35 2.53
CA PHE A 85 10.33 24.96 2.82
C PHE A 85 9.15 24.88 3.82
N ASP A 86 8.18 25.77 3.64
CA ASP A 86 6.93 25.86 4.38
C ASP A 86 5.84 24.96 3.75
N ASP A 87 4.62 25.00 4.27
CA ASP A 87 3.50 24.22 3.73
C ASP A 87 3.20 24.57 2.25
N THR A 88 3.47 25.80 1.83
CA THR A 88 3.31 26.25 0.44
C THR A 88 4.27 25.49 -0.47
N PHE A 89 5.56 25.43 -0.10
CA PHE A 89 6.56 24.68 -0.85
C PHE A 89 6.28 23.18 -0.84
N LEU A 90 5.90 22.61 0.31
CA LEU A 90 5.56 21.19 0.43
C LEU A 90 4.37 20.82 -0.46
N SER A 91 3.35 21.68 -0.52
CA SER A 91 2.19 21.50 -1.41
C SER A 91 2.54 21.63 -2.89
N TRP A 92 3.43 22.55 -3.23
CA TRP A 92 3.93 22.68 -4.60
C TRP A 92 4.71 21.44 -5.04
N LEU A 93 5.60 20.94 -4.17
CA LEU A 93 6.39 19.75 -4.45
C LEU A 93 5.51 18.48 -4.53
N TRP A 94 4.51 18.36 -3.66
CA TRP A 94 3.51 17.29 -3.74
C TRP A 94 2.84 17.24 -5.12
N LYS A 95 2.43 18.39 -5.64
CA LYS A 95 1.80 18.50 -6.98
C LYS A 95 2.75 18.07 -8.10
N ILE A 96 4.06 18.23 -7.95
CA ILE A 96 5.04 17.73 -8.92
C ILE A 96 5.02 16.20 -8.95
N GLY A 97 5.05 15.55 -7.79
CA GLY A 97 4.98 14.08 -7.72
C GLY A 97 3.65 13.53 -8.27
N VAL A 98 2.54 14.20 -7.99
CA VAL A 98 1.23 13.91 -8.61
C VAL A 98 1.33 14.01 -10.14
N ARG A 99 1.92 15.08 -10.67
CA ARG A 99 2.07 15.30 -12.11
C ARG A 99 2.94 14.25 -12.78
N HIS A 100 3.99 13.75 -12.11
CA HIS A 100 4.84 12.68 -12.63
C HIS A 100 4.05 11.39 -12.88
N VAL A 101 3.09 11.04 -12.01
CA VAL A 101 2.18 9.91 -12.24
C VAL A 101 1.29 10.18 -13.46
N GLU A 102 0.69 11.37 -13.56
CA GLU A 102 -0.20 11.73 -14.68
C GLU A 102 0.47 11.67 -16.06
N VAL A 103 1.77 11.97 -16.12
CA VAL A 103 2.55 11.89 -17.38
C VAL A 103 3.22 10.54 -17.58
N ASN A 104 2.93 9.55 -16.72
CA ASN A 104 3.57 8.23 -16.72
C ASN A 104 5.12 8.29 -16.68
N LEU A 105 5.66 9.26 -15.94
CA LEU A 105 7.10 9.30 -15.72
C LEU A 105 7.50 8.13 -14.81
N ASP A 106 8.44 7.33 -15.24
CA ASP A 106 9.02 6.28 -14.38
C ASP A 106 9.75 6.93 -13.20
N GLN A 107 9.37 6.54 -11.98
CA GLN A 107 9.91 7.11 -10.74
C GLN A 107 11.44 7.05 -10.66
N ARG A 108 12.06 6.06 -11.31
CA ARG A 108 13.52 5.92 -11.32
C ARG A 108 14.20 7.12 -11.97
N PHE A 109 13.57 7.74 -12.97
CA PHE A 109 14.12 8.94 -13.63
C PHE A 109 13.97 10.19 -12.76
N SER A 110 12.89 10.29 -11.98
CA SER A 110 12.77 11.37 -11.00
C SER A 110 13.84 11.27 -9.90
N ASN A 111 14.00 10.07 -9.33
CA ASN A 111 15.03 9.80 -8.32
C ASN A 111 16.46 10.03 -8.87
N LEU A 112 16.71 9.65 -10.12
CA LEU A 112 17.95 9.98 -10.82
C LEU A 112 18.12 11.50 -10.96
N GLY A 113 17.03 12.22 -11.21
CA GLY A 113 17.01 13.69 -11.27
C GLY A 113 17.56 14.32 -10.00
N PHE A 114 17.09 13.90 -8.83
CA PHE A 114 17.63 14.40 -7.55
C PHE A 114 19.10 14.05 -7.34
N ALA A 115 19.57 12.89 -7.80
CA ALA A 115 20.99 12.56 -7.76
C ALA A 115 21.83 13.51 -8.65
N VAL A 116 21.33 13.85 -9.84
CA VAL A 116 21.97 14.79 -10.76
C VAL A 116 21.96 16.23 -10.21
N ILE A 117 20.84 16.66 -9.60
CA ILE A 117 20.74 17.95 -8.90
C ILE A 117 21.79 18.01 -7.78
N ARG A 118 21.87 16.97 -6.95
CA ARG A 118 22.84 16.89 -5.85
C ARG A 118 24.27 17.06 -6.37
N GLN A 119 24.64 16.32 -7.43
CA GLN A 119 25.97 16.42 -8.03
C GLN A 119 26.27 17.84 -8.53
N PHE A 120 25.31 18.49 -9.17
CA PHE A 120 25.46 19.87 -9.65
C PHE A 120 25.64 20.86 -8.48
N CYS A 121 24.81 20.76 -7.45
CA CYS A 121 24.92 21.59 -6.24
C CYS A 121 26.26 21.41 -5.53
N HIS A 122 26.72 20.16 -5.40
CA HIS A 122 28.03 19.86 -4.82
C HIS A 122 29.15 20.53 -5.62
N GLY A 123 29.08 20.47 -6.96
CA GLY A 123 30.01 21.17 -7.85
C GLY A 123 30.09 22.68 -7.60
N ILE A 124 28.94 23.34 -7.40
CA ILE A 124 28.89 24.76 -7.03
C ILE A 124 29.56 24.99 -5.68
N VAL A 125 29.25 24.18 -4.66
CA VAL A 125 29.84 24.33 -3.32
C VAL A 125 31.36 24.17 -3.35
N PHE A 126 31.88 23.18 -4.08
CA PHE A 126 33.32 22.97 -4.19
C PHE A 126 34.04 24.08 -4.97
N LYS A 127 33.35 24.74 -5.90
CA LYS A 127 33.92 25.81 -6.73
C LYS A 127 33.87 27.17 -6.04
N GLU A 128 32.73 27.51 -5.43
CA GLU A 128 32.44 28.87 -4.96
C GLU A 128 32.69 29.07 -3.46
N LEU A 129 32.51 28.03 -2.63
CA LEU A 129 32.54 28.20 -1.17
C LEU A 129 33.94 27.93 -0.56
N PRO A 130 34.31 28.69 0.51
CA PRO A 130 35.49 28.42 1.33
C PRO A 130 35.43 27.05 2.00
N LEU A 131 36.59 26.40 2.15
CA LEU A 131 36.70 25.03 2.68
C LEU A 131 35.99 24.85 4.04
N GLN A 132 36.03 25.86 4.91
CA GLN A 132 35.43 25.80 6.25
C GLN A 132 33.89 25.74 6.23
N GLN A 133 33.26 26.23 5.15
CA GLN A 133 31.80 26.30 5.04
C GLN A 133 31.21 25.14 4.22
N ARG A 134 32.02 24.48 3.37
CA ARG A 134 31.55 23.42 2.47
C ARG A 134 30.80 22.31 3.18
N GLY A 135 31.36 21.74 4.25
CA GLY A 135 30.76 20.60 4.94
C GLY A 135 29.35 20.89 5.45
N ARG A 136 29.14 22.10 6.01
CA ARG A 136 27.84 22.50 6.55
C ARG A 136 26.82 22.76 5.43
N VAL A 137 27.21 23.53 4.42
CA VAL A 137 26.31 23.84 3.29
C VAL A 137 25.95 22.58 2.50
N LEU A 138 26.89 21.65 2.29
CA LEU A 138 26.60 20.35 1.68
C LEU A 138 25.59 19.57 2.51
N SER A 139 25.78 19.49 3.82
CA SER A 139 24.85 18.79 4.71
C SER A 139 23.43 19.37 4.65
N ILE A 140 23.29 20.70 4.59
CA ILE A 140 21.98 21.36 4.49
C ILE A 140 21.34 21.06 3.13
N ILE A 141 22.08 21.20 2.04
CA ILE A 141 21.57 20.89 0.69
C ILE A 141 21.13 19.44 0.58
N ASP A 142 21.92 18.50 1.13
CA ASP A 142 21.60 17.08 1.11
C ASP A 142 20.29 16.80 1.88
N LYS A 143 20.13 17.36 3.09
CA LYS A 143 18.86 17.28 3.84
C LYS A 143 17.67 17.80 3.04
N LEU A 144 17.80 18.99 2.43
CA LEU A 144 16.72 19.61 1.66
C LEU A 144 16.35 18.77 0.42
N LEU A 145 17.34 18.21 -0.28
CA LEU A 145 17.11 17.31 -1.41
C LEU A 145 16.49 15.98 -0.97
N ASP A 146 16.90 15.43 0.18
CA ASP A 146 16.31 14.21 0.74
C ASP A 146 14.84 14.43 1.11
N LEU A 147 14.49 15.60 1.65
CA LEU A 147 13.10 16.00 1.86
C LEU A 147 12.35 16.02 0.53
N CYS A 148 12.96 16.55 -0.53
CA CYS A 148 12.32 16.58 -1.83
C CYS A 148 12.03 15.17 -2.36
N VAL A 149 12.99 14.26 -2.27
CA VAL A 149 12.83 12.86 -2.68
C VAL A 149 11.71 12.18 -1.88
N LEU A 150 11.66 12.37 -0.55
CA LEU A 150 10.62 11.77 0.29
C LEU A 150 9.22 12.26 -0.06
N VAL A 151 9.03 13.57 -0.18
CA VAL A 151 7.72 14.16 -0.51
C VAL A 151 7.25 13.70 -1.89
N GLU A 152 8.13 13.76 -2.89
CA GLU A 152 7.76 13.37 -4.25
C GLU A 152 7.50 11.85 -4.36
N THR A 153 8.33 11.03 -3.72
CA THR A 153 8.15 9.58 -3.68
C THR A 153 6.84 9.21 -2.99
N SER A 154 6.50 9.87 -1.88
CA SER A 154 5.22 9.65 -1.19
C SER A 154 4.05 10.03 -2.10
N ALA A 155 4.12 11.18 -2.76
CA ALA A 155 3.09 11.62 -3.71
C ALA A 155 2.95 10.65 -4.89
N TYR A 156 4.07 10.17 -5.44
CA TYR A 156 4.07 9.22 -6.56
C TYR A 156 3.42 7.89 -6.18
N ILE A 157 3.81 7.31 -5.06
CA ILE A 157 3.28 6.02 -4.57
C ILE A 157 1.79 6.15 -4.26
N GLU A 158 1.40 7.16 -3.48
CA GLU A 158 0.00 7.36 -3.10
C GLU A 158 -0.88 7.57 -4.33
N ASN A 159 -0.43 8.39 -5.27
CA ASN A 159 -1.25 8.69 -6.44
C ASN A 159 -1.28 7.55 -7.48
N THR A 160 -0.24 6.73 -7.55
CA THR A 160 -0.24 5.47 -8.33
C THR A 160 -1.25 4.49 -7.74
N ILE A 161 -1.29 4.38 -6.41
CA ILE A 161 -2.25 3.54 -5.70
C ILE A 161 -3.67 4.06 -5.93
N SER A 162 -3.91 5.37 -5.77
CA SER A 162 -5.23 6.00 -6.01
C SER A 162 -5.73 5.78 -7.44
N CYS A 163 -4.87 5.91 -8.45
CA CYS A 163 -5.24 5.65 -9.85
C CYS A 163 -5.66 4.19 -10.05
N ASN A 164 -4.91 3.24 -9.49
CA ASN A 164 -5.26 1.82 -9.56
C ASN A 164 -6.59 1.54 -8.84
N ILE A 165 -6.86 2.18 -7.70
CA ILE A 165 -8.12 2.06 -6.96
C ILE A 165 -9.29 2.61 -7.78
N GLU A 166 -9.16 3.77 -8.41
CA GLU A 166 -10.23 4.35 -9.24
C GLU A 166 -10.60 3.44 -10.42
N VAL A 167 -9.59 2.86 -11.09
CA VAL A 167 -9.81 1.87 -12.16
C VAL A 167 -10.49 0.61 -11.62
N MET A 168 -10.01 0.06 -10.50
CA MET A 168 -10.62 -1.11 -9.85
C MET A 168 -12.07 -0.84 -9.46
N ARG A 169 -12.40 0.37 -9.00
CA ARG A 169 -13.75 0.78 -8.60
C ARG A 169 -14.69 0.78 -9.79
N GLU A 170 -14.30 1.45 -10.86
CA GLU A 170 -15.10 1.47 -12.08
C GLU A 170 -15.34 0.06 -12.62
N MET A 171 -14.31 -0.81 -12.58
CA MET A 171 -14.45 -2.20 -12.99
C MET A 171 -15.42 -2.97 -12.08
N ALA A 172 -15.27 -2.84 -10.75
CA ALA A 172 -16.13 -3.51 -9.79
C ALA A 172 -17.61 -3.12 -9.97
N ASP A 173 -17.91 -1.84 -10.16
CA ASP A 173 -19.27 -1.36 -10.38
C ASP A 173 -19.84 -1.83 -11.73
N ARG A 174 -19.02 -1.85 -12.80
CA ARG A 174 -19.42 -2.36 -14.11
C ARG A 174 -19.66 -3.87 -14.12
N VAL A 175 -18.96 -4.64 -13.28
CA VAL A 175 -19.16 -6.10 -13.14
C VAL A 175 -20.35 -6.42 -12.24
N ARG A 176 -20.56 -5.63 -11.17
CA ARG A 176 -21.67 -5.83 -10.22
C ARG A 176 -23.03 -5.84 -10.89
N ASN A 177 -23.30 -4.88 -11.77
CA ASN A 177 -24.60 -4.72 -12.41
C ASN A 177 -25.03 -5.94 -13.25
N PRO A 178 -24.22 -6.43 -14.21
CA PRO A 178 -24.57 -7.65 -14.94
C PRO A 178 -24.62 -8.88 -14.03
N ALA A 179 -23.78 -8.99 -13.01
CA ALA A 179 -23.82 -10.08 -12.04
C ALA A 179 -25.18 -10.18 -11.33
N MET A 180 -25.68 -9.06 -10.81
CA MET A 180 -26.99 -9.03 -10.12
C MET A 180 -28.13 -9.43 -11.06
N ILE A 181 -28.09 -8.99 -12.33
CA ILE A 181 -29.12 -9.35 -13.33
C ILE A 181 -29.05 -10.84 -13.67
N ILE A 182 -27.84 -11.38 -13.86
CA ILE A 182 -27.61 -12.80 -14.16
C ILE A 182 -28.10 -13.65 -12.97
N GLY A 183 -27.64 -13.33 -11.75
CA GLY A 183 -28.05 -13.99 -10.52
C GLY A 183 -29.56 -14.00 -10.32
N TRP A 184 -30.23 -12.86 -10.50
CA TRP A 184 -31.68 -12.79 -10.39
C TRP A 184 -32.41 -13.67 -11.42
N ASN A 185 -31.93 -13.71 -12.67
CA ASN A 185 -32.52 -14.56 -13.70
C ASN A 185 -32.31 -16.05 -13.41
N ILE A 186 -31.11 -16.44 -12.98
CA ILE A 186 -30.82 -17.83 -12.60
C ILE A 186 -31.69 -18.24 -11.42
N LYS A 187 -31.78 -17.41 -10.37
CA LYS A 187 -32.63 -17.69 -9.21
C LYS A 187 -34.09 -17.88 -9.61
N ARG A 188 -34.61 -17.00 -10.47
CA ARG A 188 -35.98 -17.11 -11.00
C ARG A 188 -36.20 -18.40 -11.81
N LEU A 189 -35.20 -18.89 -12.54
CA LEU A 189 -35.27 -20.15 -13.29
C LEU A 189 -35.16 -21.36 -12.35
N HIS A 190 -34.27 -21.29 -11.36
CA HIS A 190 -34.08 -22.29 -10.31
C HIS A 190 -35.37 -22.52 -9.51
N ASP A 191 -36.02 -21.45 -9.06
CA ASP A 191 -37.25 -21.51 -8.26
C ASP A 191 -38.45 -22.11 -9.03
N LYS A 192 -38.37 -22.16 -10.37
CA LYS A 192 -39.39 -22.77 -11.24
C LYS A 192 -39.02 -24.18 -11.71
N ALA A 193 -37.79 -24.62 -11.50
CA ALA A 193 -37.32 -25.93 -11.94
C ALA A 193 -37.76 -27.01 -10.95
N ASP A 194 -38.10 -28.18 -11.47
CA ASP A 194 -38.36 -29.35 -10.63
C ASP A 194 -37.08 -29.82 -9.94
N ALA A 195 -37.12 -30.12 -8.65
CA ALA A 195 -35.94 -30.36 -7.82
C ALA A 195 -35.08 -31.55 -8.31
N ASP A 196 -35.72 -32.54 -8.93
CA ASP A 196 -35.03 -33.73 -9.47
C ASP A 196 -34.51 -33.53 -10.91
N SER A 197 -34.88 -32.41 -11.55
CA SER A 197 -34.52 -32.13 -12.94
C SER A 197 -33.02 -31.88 -13.13
N LYS A 198 -32.56 -32.04 -14.36
CA LYS A 198 -31.18 -31.70 -14.73
C LYS A 198 -30.99 -30.17 -14.69
N GLU A 199 -32.03 -29.44 -15.07
CA GLU A 199 -32.10 -27.99 -15.10
C GLU A 199 -31.90 -27.39 -13.71
N TYR A 200 -32.55 -27.93 -12.68
CA TYR A 200 -32.37 -27.48 -11.29
C TYR A 200 -30.90 -27.56 -10.86
N ARG A 201 -30.24 -28.68 -11.15
CA ARG A 201 -28.81 -28.87 -10.84
C ARG A 201 -27.91 -27.90 -11.60
N VAL A 202 -28.22 -27.62 -12.87
CA VAL A 202 -27.48 -26.64 -13.69
C VAL A 202 -27.69 -25.23 -13.14
N TYR A 203 -28.92 -24.83 -12.82
CA TYR A 203 -29.20 -23.51 -12.26
C TYR A 203 -28.56 -23.32 -10.89
N LYS A 204 -28.53 -24.35 -10.04
CA LYS A 204 -27.83 -24.31 -8.76
C LYS A 204 -26.32 -24.04 -8.96
N MET A 205 -25.68 -24.76 -9.88
CA MET A 205 -24.26 -24.52 -10.22
C MET A 205 -24.02 -23.10 -10.74
N LEU A 206 -24.90 -22.59 -11.62
CA LEU A 206 -24.80 -21.22 -12.12
C LEU A 206 -25.00 -20.18 -11.02
N MET A 207 -25.91 -20.43 -10.06
CA MET A 207 -26.11 -19.58 -8.89
C MET A 207 -24.85 -19.53 -8.03
N GLU A 208 -24.25 -20.68 -7.72
CA GLU A 208 -23.02 -20.77 -6.92
C GLU A 208 -21.86 -20.00 -7.58
N GLU A 209 -21.71 -20.07 -8.92
CA GLU A 209 -20.69 -19.28 -9.61
C GLU A 209 -21.03 -17.78 -9.70
N ASN A 210 -22.32 -17.41 -9.76
CA ASN A 210 -22.73 -16.01 -9.70
C ASN A 210 -22.46 -15.41 -8.30
N GLU A 211 -22.78 -16.14 -7.23
CA GLU A 211 -22.47 -15.74 -5.85
C GLU A 211 -20.97 -15.56 -5.63
N ARG A 212 -20.15 -16.44 -6.22
CA ARG A 212 -18.69 -16.29 -6.22
C ARG A 212 -18.24 -15.01 -6.92
N LEU A 213 -18.81 -14.69 -8.07
CA LEU A 213 -18.50 -13.46 -8.81
C LEU A 213 -18.92 -12.20 -8.02
N GLU A 214 -20.06 -12.23 -7.35
CA GLU A 214 -20.48 -11.17 -6.42
C GLU A 214 -19.53 -11.05 -5.22
N GLY A 215 -19.02 -12.17 -4.71
CA GLY A 215 -17.95 -12.21 -3.70
C GLY A 215 -16.68 -11.52 -4.17
N MET A 216 -16.19 -11.84 -5.37
CA MET A 216 -15.01 -11.17 -5.95
C MET A 216 -15.19 -9.64 -6.04
N VAL A 217 -16.37 -9.19 -6.48
CA VAL A 217 -16.69 -7.75 -6.52
C VAL A 217 -16.70 -7.13 -5.13
N ARG A 218 -17.17 -7.87 -4.11
CA ARG A 218 -17.15 -7.43 -2.71
C ARG A 218 -15.73 -7.31 -2.18
N ASP A 219 -14.88 -8.31 -2.43
CA ASP A 219 -13.48 -8.31 -2.01
C ASP A 219 -12.71 -7.12 -2.63
N ILE A 220 -12.96 -6.83 -3.91
CA ILE A 220 -12.38 -5.64 -4.57
C ILE A 220 -12.81 -4.36 -3.85
N LYS A 221 -14.08 -4.25 -3.44
CA LYS A 221 -14.56 -3.09 -2.66
C LYS A 221 -13.86 -2.95 -1.32
N VAL A 222 -13.81 -4.03 -0.54
CA VAL A 222 -13.08 -4.03 0.74
C VAL A 222 -11.64 -3.61 0.53
N TYR A 223 -10.96 -4.17 -0.47
CA TYR A 223 -9.58 -3.80 -0.78
C TYR A 223 -9.42 -2.31 -1.10
N MET A 224 -10.34 -1.71 -1.86
CA MET A 224 -10.29 -0.28 -2.19
C MET A 224 -10.59 0.62 -0.99
N ASP A 225 -11.63 0.28 -0.22
CA ASP A 225 -12.07 1.09 0.91
C ASP A 225 -10.96 1.21 1.97
N LEU A 226 -10.14 0.16 2.14
CA LEU A 226 -8.99 0.15 3.05
C LEU A 226 -7.91 1.19 2.74
N PHE A 227 -7.82 1.71 1.51
CA PHE A 227 -6.86 2.75 1.15
C PHE A 227 -7.44 4.16 1.21
N GLU A 228 -8.76 4.30 1.29
CA GLU A 228 -9.43 5.61 1.25
C GLU A 228 -9.82 6.14 2.62
N THR A 229 -10.09 5.24 3.56
CA THR A 229 -10.41 5.61 4.94
C THR A 229 -9.17 5.52 5.81
N GLU A 230 -9.02 6.44 6.76
CA GLU A 230 -8.11 6.23 7.88
C GLU A 230 -8.81 5.28 8.88
N PRO A 231 -8.06 4.39 9.56
CA PRO A 231 -8.66 3.42 10.48
C PRO A 231 -9.15 4.13 11.75
N GLU A 232 -10.33 3.78 12.24
CA GLU A 232 -10.83 4.26 13.53
C GLU A 232 -10.20 3.43 14.67
N ILE A 233 -8.98 3.82 15.05
CA ILE A 233 -8.19 3.06 16.02
C ILE A 233 -8.77 3.16 17.44
N ASP A 234 -9.25 2.03 17.97
CA ASP A 234 -9.73 1.88 19.34
C ASP A 234 -9.12 0.62 20.02
N THR A 235 -9.52 0.36 21.26
CA THR A 235 -9.22 -0.86 22.00
C THR A 235 -10.25 -1.93 21.65
N VAL A 236 -9.78 -3.02 21.02
CA VAL A 236 -10.66 -4.09 20.52
C VAL A 236 -10.30 -5.43 21.15
N ASN A 237 -11.31 -6.19 21.55
CA ASN A 237 -11.12 -7.53 22.09
C ASN A 237 -10.96 -8.55 20.95
N PHE A 238 -9.80 -9.22 20.90
CA PHE A 238 -9.51 -10.24 19.89
C PHE A 238 -10.51 -11.41 19.92
N GLU A 239 -10.97 -11.82 21.10
CA GLU A 239 -11.92 -12.93 21.23
C GLU A 239 -13.28 -12.60 20.60
N GLU A 240 -13.73 -11.35 20.69
CA GLU A 240 -14.97 -10.92 20.04
C GLU A 240 -14.84 -11.02 18.52
N ILE A 241 -13.74 -10.49 17.97
CA ILE A 241 -13.47 -10.54 16.52
C ILE A 241 -13.42 -11.99 16.03
N ILE A 242 -12.67 -12.86 16.71
CA ILE A 242 -12.49 -14.23 16.20
C ILE A 242 -13.78 -15.05 16.30
N ASN A 243 -14.59 -14.83 17.32
CA ASN A 243 -15.89 -15.49 17.46
C ASN A 243 -16.87 -15.02 16.37
N GLU A 244 -16.88 -13.73 16.05
CA GLU A 244 -17.68 -13.17 14.95
C GLU A 244 -17.27 -13.79 13.60
N VAL A 245 -15.96 -13.85 13.34
CA VAL A 245 -15.39 -14.46 12.13
C VAL A 245 -15.78 -15.94 12.01
N LEU A 246 -15.63 -16.71 13.08
CA LEU A 246 -15.95 -18.14 13.06
C LEU A 246 -17.44 -18.41 12.89
N LEU A 247 -18.31 -17.59 13.48
CA LEU A 247 -19.75 -17.68 13.28
C LEU A 247 -20.11 -17.44 11.81
N LYS A 248 -19.57 -16.37 11.20
CA LYS A 248 -19.80 -16.03 9.80
C LYS A 248 -19.34 -17.14 8.85
N LEU A 249 -18.13 -17.67 9.04
CA LEU A 249 -17.59 -18.76 8.20
C LEU A 249 -18.41 -20.04 8.34
N LYS A 250 -18.96 -20.31 9.54
CA LYS A 250 -19.85 -21.44 9.77
C LYS A 250 -21.18 -21.29 9.03
N GLU A 251 -21.77 -20.09 9.00
CA GLU A 251 -23.00 -19.79 8.26
C GLU A 251 -22.81 -19.89 6.75
N GLU A 252 -21.65 -19.47 6.24
CA GLU A 252 -21.25 -19.61 4.83
C GLU A 252 -20.93 -21.07 4.44
N GLY A 253 -20.85 -21.97 5.43
CA GLY A 253 -20.51 -23.38 5.22
C GLY A 253 -19.07 -23.61 4.79
N THR A 254 -18.19 -22.64 5.01
CA THR A 254 -16.75 -22.76 4.81
C THR A 254 -16.18 -23.76 5.81
N GLY A 255 -15.29 -24.65 5.36
CA GLY A 255 -14.61 -25.57 6.26
C GLY A 255 -15.51 -26.63 6.88
N LYS A 256 -16.54 -27.11 6.16
CA LYS A 256 -17.37 -28.24 6.60
C LYS A 256 -16.49 -29.42 7.05
N GLY A 257 -16.59 -29.77 8.33
CA GLY A 257 -15.80 -30.85 8.93
C GLY A 257 -14.55 -30.40 9.70
N ILE A 258 -14.19 -29.12 9.64
CA ILE A 258 -13.05 -28.57 10.37
C ILE A 258 -13.40 -28.33 11.84
N GLN A 259 -12.53 -28.78 12.73
CA GLN A 259 -12.54 -28.37 14.14
C GLN A 259 -11.58 -27.20 14.31
N ALA A 260 -12.13 -26.03 14.64
CA ALA A 260 -11.36 -24.85 15.02
C ALA A 260 -11.15 -24.86 16.54
N GLU A 261 -9.89 -24.95 16.97
CA GLU A 261 -9.50 -24.86 18.38
C GLU A 261 -8.98 -23.46 18.67
N ILE A 262 -9.55 -22.78 19.67
CA ILE A 262 -9.11 -21.45 20.09
C ILE A 262 -8.44 -21.58 21.45
N SER A 263 -7.22 -21.05 21.56
CA SER A 263 -6.47 -20.98 22.81
C SER A 263 -5.94 -19.56 22.99
N THR A 264 -6.68 -18.74 23.72
CA THR A 264 -6.31 -17.36 24.04
C THR A 264 -5.59 -17.24 25.37
N HIS A 265 -4.93 -16.10 25.58
CA HIS A 265 -4.30 -15.77 26.86
C HIS A 265 -5.37 -15.60 27.96
N LYS A 266 -5.07 -16.08 29.18
CA LYS A 266 -6.05 -16.13 30.30
C LYS A 266 -6.67 -14.79 30.69
N GLU A 267 -5.97 -13.69 30.45
CA GLU A 267 -6.40 -12.34 30.83
C GLU A 267 -7.18 -11.63 29.71
N GLY A 268 -7.48 -12.31 28.60
CA GLY A 268 -7.99 -11.69 27.39
C GLY A 268 -6.90 -10.93 26.64
N ILE A 269 -7.10 -10.73 25.34
CA ILE A 269 -6.15 -10.03 24.47
C ILE A 269 -6.86 -8.81 23.89
N LEU A 270 -6.31 -7.63 24.20
CA LEU A 270 -6.76 -6.35 23.67
C LEU A 270 -5.78 -5.86 22.61
N LEU A 271 -6.31 -5.54 21.44
CA LEU A 271 -5.58 -5.02 20.30
C LEU A 271 -5.88 -3.53 20.16
N LYS A 272 -4.92 -2.78 19.65
CA LYS A 272 -5.14 -1.41 19.20
C LYS A 272 -5.44 -1.43 17.70
N GLY A 273 -6.67 -1.12 17.30
CA GLY A 273 -7.05 -1.12 15.89
C GLY A 273 -8.50 -0.80 15.61
N ASP A 274 -8.82 -0.74 14.33
CA ASP A 274 -10.18 -0.63 13.80
C ASP A 274 -10.84 -2.01 13.82
N LYS A 275 -12.01 -2.09 14.46
CA LYS A 275 -12.71 -3.37 14.63
C LYS A 275 -13.12 -4.00 13.30
N GLU A 276 -13.63 -3.22 12.35
CA GLU A 276 -14.11 -3.74 11.08
C GLU A 276 -12.94 -4.23 10.21
N GLU A 277 -11.86 -3.45 10.15
CA GLU A 277 -10.67 -3.85 9.40
C GLU A 277 -10.01 -5.09 9.99
N LEU A 278 -9.88 -5.18 11.31
CA LEU A 278 -9.36 -6.36 11.98
C LEU A 278 -10.26 -7.58 11.76
N THR A 279 -11.58 -7.41 11.70
CA THR A 279 -12.50 -8.49 11.31
C THR A 279 -12.23 -8.96 9.88
N TYR A 280 -11.99 -8.07 8.91
CA TYR A 280 -11.58 -8.48 7.56
C TYR A 280 -10.27 -9.27 7.57
N LEU A 281 -9.26 -8.78 8.31
CA LEU A 281 -7.98 -9.46 8.47
C LEU A 281 -8.18 -10.92 8.93
N PHE A 282 -8.84 -11.11 10.07
CA PHE A 282 -9.00 -12.46 10.61
C PHE A 282 -9.96 -13.31 9.79
N TYR A 283 -11.00 -12.73 9.17
CA TYR A 283 -11.87 -13.44 8.25
C TYR A 283 -11.07 -14.10 7.12
N TYR A 284 -10.26 -13.35 6.40
CA TYR A 284 -9.50 -13.90 5.27
C TYR A 284 -8.39 -14.85 5.69
N LEU A 285 -7.73 -14.63 6.83
CA LEU A 285 -6.69 -15.54 7.31
C LEU A 285 -7.28 -16.87 7.80
N VAL A 286 -8.39 -16.83 8.54
CA VAL A 286 -9.07 -18.04 9.03
C VAL A 286 -9.72 -18.80 7.87
N GLN A 287 -10.39 -18.11 6.95
CA GLN A 287 -10.95 -18.71 5.73
C GLN A 287 -9.85 -19.42 4.93
N ASN A 288 -8.73 -18.74 4.68
CA ASN A 288 -7.62 -19.36 3.94
C ASN A 288 -7.04 -20.57 4.67
N SER A 289 -6.94 -20.50 6.00
CA SER A 289 -6.43 -21.59 6.83
C SER A 289 -7.37 -22.80 6.80
N MET A 290 -8.68 -22.56 6.84
CA MET A 290 -9.72 -23.60 6.73
C MET A 290 -9.69 -24.27 5.35
N GLU A 291 -9.65 -23.47 4.28
CA GLU A 291 -9.67 -24.00 2.91
C GLU A 291 -8.38 -24.76 2.53
N ALA A 292 -7.26 -24.45 3.17
CA ALA A 292 -5.99 -25.11 2.93
C ALA A 292 -5.76 -26.34 3.82
N ALA A 293 -6.58 -26.56 4.86
CA ALA A 293 -6.43 -27.71 5.74
C ALA A 293 -6.56 -29.04 4.97
N GLU A 294 -5.76 -30.05 5.35
CA GLU A 294 -5.80 -31.34 4.69
C GLU A 294 -7.16 -32.03 4.87
N PRO A 295 -7.75 -32.63 3.81
CA PRO A 295 -9.05 -33.27 3.90
C PRO A 295 -9.15 -34.37 4.96
N ASP A 296 -8.06 -35.12 5.15
CA ASP A 296 -7.99 -36.27 6.07
C ASP A 296 -7.63 -35.85 7.52
N ASN A 297 -7.23 -34.60 7.72
CA ASN A 297 -6.83 -34.05 9.02
C ASN A 297 -7.23 -32.57 9.14
N MET A 298 -8.54 -32.32 9.05
CA MET A 298 -9.15 -30.99 9.01
C MET A 298 -9.06 -30.25 10.36
N ARG A 299 -7.90 -29.67 10.67
CA ARG A 299 -7.63 -28.98 11.93
C ARG A 299 -7.08 -27.58 11.71
N VAL A 300 -7.70 -26.61 12.39
CA VAL A 300 -7.20 -25.23 12.48
C VAL A 300 -7.07 -24.86 13.96
N VAL A 301 -5.92 -24.33 14.36
CA VAL A 301 -5.65 -23.93 15.75
C VAL A 301 -5.29 -22.45 15.78
N ILE A 302 -6.04 -21.66 16.53
CA ILE A 302 -5.83 -20.23 16.69
C ILE A 302 -5.32 -19.98 18.11
N LYS A 303 -4.11 -19.43 18.22
CA LYS A 303 -3.49 -19.06 19.49
C LYS A 303 -3.24 -17.57 19.54
N SER A 304 -3.40 -16.98 20.71
CA SER A 304 -3.01 -15.58 20.94
C SER A 304 -2.26 -15.43 22.26
N GLY A 305 -1.29 -14.53 22.27
CA GLY A 305 -0.47 -14.24 23.45
C GLY A 305 0.35 -12.98 23.27
N LEU A 306 1.05 -12.55 24.32
CA LEU A 306 2.02 -11.48 24.21
C LEU A 306 3.17 -11.92 23.31
N ASP A 307 3.66 -11.02 22.45
CA ASP A 307 4.81 -11.34 21.61
C ASP A 307 6.06 -11.47 22.51
N PRO A 308 6.75 -12.63 22.52
CA PRO A 308 7.93 -12.84 23.36
C PRO A 308 9.05 -11.86 23.06
N ASP A 309 9.15 -11.42 21.80
CA ASP A 309 10.21 -10.53 21.32
C ASP A 309 9.83 -9.05 21.51
N SER A 310 8.55 -8.74 21.72
CA SER A 310 8.04 -7.37 21.84
C SER A 310 6.78 -7.29 22.72
N PRO A 311 6.91 -7.00 24.03
CA PRO A 311 5.77 -6.98 24.97
C PRO A 311 4.65 -5.98 24.63
N SER A 312 4.96 -4.97 23.81
CA SER A 312 4.00 -3.99 23.28
C SER A 312 3.15 -4.53 22.12
N TYR A 313 3.38 -5.78 21.71
CA TYR A 313 2.67 -6.45 20.64
C TYR A 313 2.02 -7.74 21.15
N VAL A 314 0.96 -8.13 20.45
CA VAL A 314 0.30 -9.42 20.59
C VAL A 314 0.69 -10.27 19.38
N ARG A 315 1.11 -11.51 19.63
CA ARG A 315 1.30 -12.52 18.62
C ARG A 315 0.06 -13.40 18.53
N ILE A 316 -0.46 -13.54 17.32
CA ILE A 316 -1.59 -14.40 16.97
C ILE A 316 -1.09 -15.41 15.94
N GLU A 317 -1.29 -16.69 16.22
CA GLU A 317 -0.86 -17.79 15.37
C GLU A 317 -2.09 -18.57 14.90
N ILE A 318 -2.23 -18.73 13.59
CA ILE A 318 -3.27 -19.53 12.95
C ILE A 318 -2.57 -20.68 12.24
N PHE A 319 -2.58 -21.84 12.89
CA PHE A 319 -2.03 -23.06 12.36
C PHE A 319 -3.10 -23.86 11.60
N ASN A 320 -2.71 -24.44 10.47
CA ASN A 320 -3.48 -25.49 9.81
C ASN A 320 -2.58 -26.67 9.42
N THR A 321 -3.21 -27.79 9.08
CA THR A 321 -2.53 -29.01 8.63
C THR A 321 -2.11 -28.99 7.16
N GLY A 322 -2.48 -27.95 6.42
CA GLY A 322 -2.24 -27.83 4.98
C GLY A 322 -0.78 -27.65 4.58
N GLU A 323 -0.48 -28.01 3.32
CA GLU A 323 0.84 -27.74 2.74
C GLU A 323 1.14 -26.22 2.69
N PRO A 324 2.35 -25.81 3.10
CA PRO A 324 2.76 -24.42 2.97
C PRO A 324 2.93 -24.04 1.49
N PRO A 325 2.65 -22.77 1.15
CA PRO A 325 2.85 -22.27 -0.20
C PRO A 325 4.32 -22.44 -0.63
N LYS A 326 4.52 -22.83 -1.90
CA LYS A 326 5.86 -23.03 -2.50
C LYS A 326 6.37 -21.74 -3.16
N GLU A 327 5.47 -20.81 -3.40
CA GLU A 327 5.72 -19.52 -4.01
C GLU A 327 6.38 -18.55 -3.04
N LYS A 328 7.00 -17.51 -3.58
CA LYS A 328 7.59 -16.46 -2.75
C LYS A 328 6.49 -15.73 -2.00
N THR A 329 6.75 -15.39 -0.74
CA THR A 329 5.84 -14.64 0.13
C THR A 329 5.30 -13.36 -0.51
N GLU A 330 6.11 -12.64 -1.28
CA GLU A 330 5.71 -11.44 -2.03
C GLU A 330 4.61 -11.71 -3.07
N GLN A 331 4.65 -12.87 -3.72
CA GLN A 331 3.64 -13.26 -4.72
C GLN A 331 2.31 -13.60 -4.05
N LEU A 332 2.34 -14.21 -2.85
CA LEU A 332 1.14 -14.57 -2.10
C LEU A 332 0.28 -13.35 -1.72
N PHE A 333 0.90 -12.18 -1.58
CA PHE A 333 0.22 -10.93 -1.24
C PHE A 333 -0.13 -10.06 -2.45
N SER A 334 0.09 -10.54 -3.66
CA SER A 334 -0.27 -9.81 -4.88
C SER A 334 -1.76 -9.97 -5.19
N PRO A 335 -2.51 -8.89 -5.50
CA PRO A 335 -3.90 -8.99 -5.94
C PRO A 335 -4.07 -9.95 -7.12
N PHE A 336 -5.20 -10.68 -7.15
CA PHE A 336 -5.53 -11.71 -8.14
C PHE A 336 -4.63 -12.95 -8.14
N PHE A 337 -3.61 -13.02 -7.27
CA PHE A 337 -2.82 -14.22 -7.12
C PHE A 337 -3.59 -15.26 -6.29
N SER A 338 -3.82 -16.43 -6.88
CA SER A 338 -4.46 -17.57 -6.20
C SER A 338 -4.00 -18.87 -6.82
N THR A 339 -3.57 -19.82 -5.99
CA THR A 339 -3.34 -21.22 -6.40
C THR A 339 -4.64 -22.04 -6.39
N LYS A 340 -5.73 -21.49 -5.85
CA LYS A 340 -7.04 -22.13 -5.75
C LYS A 340 -7.84 -21.92 -7.03
N VAL A 341 -8.44 -22.99 -7.55
CA VAL A 341 -9.33 -22.97 -8.74
C VAL A 341 -10.50 -21.99 -8.56
N LYS A 342 -11.02 -21.87 -7.33
CA LYS A 342 -12.14 -20.98 -7.01
C LYS A 342 -11.78 -19.70 -6.24
N GLY A 343 -10.51 -19.46 -5.93
CA GLY A 343 -10.10 -18.32 -5.11
C GLY A 343 -10.30 -16.97 -5.81
N THR A 344 -10.59 -15.93 -5.03
CA THR A 344 -10.69 -14.54 -5.51
C THR A 344 -9.32 -13.89 -5.69
N GLY A 345 -8.32 -14.36 -4.95
CA GLY A 345 -6.97 -13.79 -4.93
C GLY A 345 -6.86 -12.45 -4.20
N PHE A 346 -7.89 -12.04 -3.44
CA PHE A 346 -7.89 -10.78 -2.67
C PHE A 346 -7.69 -10.96 -1.17
N GLY A 347 -7.94 -12.15 -0.62
CA GLY A 347 -7.91 -12.34 0.83
C GLY A 347 -6.57 -12.04 1.50
N LEU A 348 -5.46 -12.58 0.97
CA LEU A 348 -4.12 -12.29 1.50
C LEU A 348 -3.66 -10.83 1.25
N PRO A 349 -3.88 -10.23 0.06
CA PRO A 349 -3.66 -8.80 -0.15
C PRO A 349 -4.40 -7.92 0.88
N ILE A 350 -5.69 -8.20 1.12
CA ILE A 350 -6.49 -7.47 2.12
C ILE A 350 -5.87 -7.62 3.51
N ALA A 351 -5.56 -8.85 3.93
CA ALA A 351 -4.92 -9.11 5.21
C ALA A 351 -3.59 -8.34 5.37
N GLN A 352 -2.78 -8.27 4.30
CA GLN A 352 -1.52 -7.53 4.33
C GLN A 352 -1.73 -6.02 4.49
N VAL A 353 -2.71 -5.44 3.77
CA VAL A 353 -3.03 -4.01 3.88
C VAL A 353 -3.48 -3.68 5.29
N VAL A 354 -4.43 -4.42 5.85
CA VAL A 354 -4.93 -4.20 7.22
C VAL A 354 -3.79 -4.28 8.23
N VAL A 355 -2.97 -5.34 8.18
CA VAL A 355 -1.87 -5.51 9.14
C VAL A 355 -0.87 -4.35 9.07
N ARG A 356 -0.50 -3.90 7.87
CA ARG A 356 0.43 -2.77 7.70
C ARG A 356 -0.17 -1.46 8.19
N LYS A 357 -1.44 -1.21 7.88
CA LYS A 357 -2.20 -0.03 8.33
C LYS A 357 -2.30 0.04 9.86
N HIS A 358 -2.28 -1.12 10.51
CA HIS A 358 -2.25 -1.29 11.96
C HIS A 358 -0.83 -1.40 12.56
N LEU A 359 0.22 -1.03 11.83
CA LEU A 359 1.62 -1.10 12.28
C LEU A 359 2.05 -2.50 12.76
N GLY A 360 1.40 -3.52 12.23
CA GLY A 360 1.64 -4.92 12.53
C GLY A 360 2.54 -5.62 11.51
N ARG A 361 2.68 -6.92 11.69
CA ARG A 361 3.42 -7.82 10.81
C ARG A 361 2.64 -9.08 10.52
N LEU A 362 2.74 -9.58 9.29
CA LEU A 362 2.13 -10.83 8.84
C LEU A 362 3.22 -11.69 8.21
N ASP A 363 3.41 -12.89 8.75
CA ASP A 363 4.30 -13.91 8.20
C ASP A 363 3.52 -15.21 7.96
N ILE A 364 3.89 -15.95 6.91
CA ILE A 364 3.38 -17.30 6.64
C ILE A 364 4.60 -18.22 6.60
N LYS A 365 4.63 -19.24 7.46
CA LYS A 365 5.80 -20.12 7.60
C LYS A 365 5.38 -21.58 7.66
N PRO A 366 6.20 -22.51 7.13
CA PRO A 366 6.01 -23.93 7.37
C PRO A 366 6.22 -24.25 8.86
N MET A 367 5.43 -25.18 9.40
CA MET A 367 5.65 -25.72 10.75
C MET A 367 6.49 -26.99 10.68
N SER A 368 7.36 -27.19 11.67
CA SER A 368 8.19 -28.40 11.76
C SER A 368 7.30 -29.63 11.95
N GLY A 369 7.26 -30.54 10.96
CA GLY A 369 6.50 -31.79 11.03
C GLY A 369 5.21 -31.87 10.21
N GLN A 370 4.93 -30.88 9.33
CA GLN A 370 3.75 -30.67 8.45
C GLN A 370 2.83 -29.53 8.94
N GLY A 371 2.15 -28.87 8.00
CA GLY A 371 1.25 -27.76 8.25
C GLY A 371 1.82 -26.37 7.95
N THR A 372 0.93 -25.38 7.95
CA THR A 372 1.25 -23.97 7.74
C THR A 372 0.89 -23.18 8.98
N ASN A 373 1.78 -22.27 9.40
CA ASN A 373 1.51 -21.34 10.48
C ASN A 373 1.48 -19.91 9.92
N VAL A 374 0.34 -19.25 10.06
CA VAL A 374 0.17 -17.83 9.78
C VAL A 374 0.37 -17.07 11.09
N ILE A 375 1.35 -16.17 11.13
CA ILE A 375 1.73 -15.42 12.31
C ILE A 375 1.41 -13.95 12.07
N VAL A 376 0.55 -13.40 12.91
CA VAL A 376 0.16 -11.99 12.93
C VAL A 376 0.68 -11.35 14.21
N SER A 377 1.42 -10.26 14.10
CA SER A 377 1.83 -9.43 15.24
C SER A 377 1.12 -8.07 15.13
N LEU A 378 0.36 -7.69 16.15
CA LEU A 378 -0.37 -6.40 16.19
C LEU A 378 -0.07 -5.63 17.48
N PRO A 379 -0.10 -4.29 17.47
CA PRO A 379 0.07 -3.50 18.69
C PRO A 379 -0.96 -3.88 19.76
N ARG A 380 -0.46 -4.08 20.98
CA ARG A 380 -1.26 -4.35 22.16
C ARG A 380 -1.92 -3.05 22.65
N ALA A 381 -3.19 -3.13 23.03
CA ALA A 381 -3.81 -2.09 23.85
C ALA A 381 -3.54 -2.40 25.35
N THR A 382 -3.10 -1.39 26.09
CA THR A 382 -3.07 -1.40 27.56
C THR A 382 -4.35 -0.77 28.08
N LEU A 383 -5.00 -1.45 29.03
CA LEU A 383 -6.13 -0.92 29.80
C LEU A 383 -5.75 0.36 30.57
#